data_AF-A0A942RAN3-F1
#
_entry.id   AF-A0A942RAN3-F1
#
_cell.length_a   1.000
_cell.length_b   1.000
_cell.length_c   1.000
_cell.angle_alpha   90.00
_cell.angle_beta   90.00
_cell.angle_gamma   90.00
#
_symmetry.space_group_name_H-M   'P 1'
#
loop_
_entity.id
_entity.type
_entity.pdbx_description
1 polymer ?
#
loop_
_entity_poly.entity_id
_entity_poly.type
_entity_poly.pdbx_seq_one_letter_code
_entity_poly.pdbx_strand_id
1 'polypeptide(L)'
;MPFDIRLKNMQTPSRLFALCRLVQYKSFLRDELRDLLQPPGLRKDKSSYEQFNEVLRLARIGGLVTEDEDDKVMLQMGDEELARPSDFRKAIVRRIISQPDHIFCRFTAWYLLRGVSVYTENAKTLMQEFDRELNQAKSQNVYNENNITAWRTWAAFLGYGFTHNQILVPNTSVRLTDALEENNRLVKDEILPIRQFVEWMSVHCPELDYGQISMQSKGSAQWPKQHFSTGISAGLRSLHDMKKIELLYSNDATDIWYLTTVDAHEIKDRVSAVVVRGWPA
;
A
#
# COMPACT_ATOMS: atom_id res chain seq x y z
N MET A 1 -11.78 11.56 0.77
CA MET A 1 -11.05 10.59 -0.07
C MET A 1 -9.53 10.76 0.04
N PRO A 2 -8.78 9.91 0.77
CA PRO A 2 -7.31 9.99 0.95
C PRO A 2 -6.52 10.01 -0.36
N PHE A 3 -7.18 9.70 -1.48
CA PHE A 3 -6.62 9.73 -2.81
C PHE A 3 -7.55 10.47 -3.74
N ASP A 4 -6.94 11.32 -4.56
CA ASP A 4 -7.54 11.77 -5.79
C ASP A 4 -7.83 10.55 -6.67
N ILE A 5 -8.97 10.53 -7.37
CA ILE A 5 -9.27 9.51 -8.39
C ILE A 5 -8.10 9.43 -9.39
N ARG A 6 -7.41 10.56 -9.60
CA ARG A 6 -6.20 10.65 -10.43
C ARG A 6 -5.01 11.18 -9.65
N LEU A 7 -4.29 10.26 -9.00
CA LEU A 7 -2.99 10.55 -8.40
C LEU A 7 -2.02 11.17 -9.40
N LYS A 8 -1.39 12.28 -9.03
CA LYS A 8 -0.37 12.96 -9.83
C LYS A 8 1.02 12.68 -9.27
N ASN A 9 2.04 12.64 -10.15
CA ASN A 9 3.42 12.36 -9.77
C ASN A 9 3.98 13.32 -8.69
N MET A 10 3.48 14.55 -8.63
CA MET A 10 3.90 15.52 -7.62
C MET A 10 3.30 15.27 -6.23
N GLN A 11 2.19 14.53 -6.14
CA GLN A 11 1.51 14.18 -4.90
C GLN A 11 2.21 12.99 -4.23
N THR A 12 3.45 13.18 -3.76
CA THR A 12 4.25 12.09 -3.16
C THR A 12 3.96 11.91 -1.66
N PRO A 13 4.10 10.70 -1.10
CA PRO A 13 3.96 10.45 0.34
C PRO A 13 4.82 11.37 1.22
N SER A 14 6.08 11.58 0.85
CA SER A 14 7.01 12.42 1.63
C SER A 14 6.57 13.89 1.70
N ARG A 15 6.06 14.44 0.58
CA ARG A 15 5.50 15.81 0.56
C ARG A 15 4.23 15.91 1.38
N LEU A 16 3.35 14.91 1.30
CA LEU A 16 2.12 14.89 2.08
C LEU A 16 2.42 14.79 3.58
N PHE A 17 3.34 13.90 3.97
CA PHE A 17 3.81 13.77 5.34
C PHE A 17 4.44 15.08 5.84
N ALA A 18 5.30 15.72 5.04
CA ALA A 18 5.92 16.99 5.40
C ALA A 18 4.88 18.11 5.61
N LEU A 19 3.86 18.18 4.75
CA LEU A 19 2.74 19.10 4.91
C LEU A 19 2.02 18.87 6.24
N CYS A 20 1.60 17.62 6.51
CA CYS A 20 0.90 17.27 7.74
C CYS A 20 1.76 17.55 8.99
N ARG A 21 3.05 17.21 8.96
CA ARG A 21 4.01 17.48 10.05
C ARG A 21 4.20 18.97 10.31
N LEU A 22 4.22 19.79 9.26
CA LEU A 22 4.36 21.23 9.42
C LEU A 22 3.10 21.80 10.09
N VAL A 23 1.91 21.42 9.61
CA VAL A 23 0.63 21.85 10.19
C VAL A 23 0.41 21.30 11.62
N GLN A 24 1.02 20.16 11.96
CA GLN A 24 1.00 19.62 13.33
C GLN A 24 1.71 20.55 14.33
N TYR A 25 2.82 21.20 13.93
CA TYR A 25 3.55 22.11 14.80
C TYR A 25 2.70 23.32 15.20
N LYS A 26 1.96 23.87 14.22
CA LYS A 26 0.91 24.86 14.42
C LYS A 26 0.09 24.98 13.14
N SER A 27 -1.09 25.55 13.25
CA SER A 27 -1.87 26.01 12.09
C SER A 27 -1.16 27.16 11.36
N PHE A 28 -1.22 27.17 10.03
CA PHE A 28 -0.64 28.19 9.16
C PHE A 28 -1.68 28.75 8.19
N LEU A 29 -1.52 30.00 7.76
CA LEU A 29 -2.23 30.46 6.56
C LEU A 29 -1.73 29.67 5.35
N ARG A 30 -2.62 29.43 4.38
CA ARG A 30 -2.29 28.71 3.14
C ARG A 30 -1.04 29.26 2.46
N ASP A 31 -0.92 30.58 2.37
CA ASP A 31 0.18 31.27 1.71
C ASP A 31 1.52 31.13 2.46
N GLU A 32 1.50 31.13 3.79
CA GLU A 32 2.68 30.86 4.61
C GLU A 32 3.16 29.42 4.41
N LEU A 33 2.22 28.47 4.45
CA LEU A 33 2.50 27.05 4.26
C LEU A 33 3.10 26.78 2.87
N ARG A 34 2.58 27.47 1.86
CA ARG A 34 3.05 27.43 0.48
C ARG A 34 4.51 27.87 0.37
N ASP A 35 4.86 29.00 0.98
CA ASP A 35 6.23 29.54 0.90
C ASP A 35 7.23 28.73 1.74
N LEU A 36 6.79 28.09 2.82
CA LEU A 36 7.61 27.18 3.62
C LEU A 36 7.89 25.84 2.91
N LEU A 37 6.88 25.24 2.29
CA LEU A 37 7.02 23.93 1.64
C LEU A 37 7.60 24.03 0.22
N GLN A 38 7.49 25.18 -0.43
CA GLN A 38 8.02 25.41 -1.78
C GLN A 38 8.74 26.77 -1.86
N PRO A 39 9.87 26.94 -1.17
CA PRO A 39 10.55 28.22 -1.05
C PRO A 39 11.08 28.73 -2.40
N PRO A 40 11.18 30.05 -2.58
CA PRO A 40 11.58 30.66 -3.86
C PRO A 40 12.87 30.14 -4.48
N GLY A 41 13.85 29.78 -3.66
CA GLY A 41 15.16 29.28 -4.11
C GLY A 41 15.13 27.85 -4.68
N LEU A 42 14.08 27.08 -4.43
CA LEU A 42 13.92 25.70 -4.93
C LEU A 42 12.98 25.62 -6.15
N ARG A 43 12.45 26.76 -6.62
CA ARG A 43 11.50 26.81 -7.74
C ARG A 43 12.24 26.94 -9.07
N LYS A 44 11.95 26.02 -10.01
CA LYS A 44 12.39 26.16 -11.41
C LYS A 44 11.68 27.31 -12.12
N ASP A 45 10.40 27.49 -11.83
CA ASP A 45 9.58 28.64 -12.24
C ASP A 45 9.11 29.36 -10.97
N LYS A 46 9.50 30.63 -10.81
CA LYS A 46 9.21 31.45 -9.63
C LYS A 46 7.70 31.66 -9.41
N SER A 47 6.86 31.45 -10.42
CA SER A 47 5.41 31.64 -10.35
C SER A 47 4.61 30.36 -10.07
N SER A 48 5.21 29.18 -10.25
CA SER A 48 4.48 27.91 -10.14
C SER A 48 4.51 27.36 -8.71
N TYR A 49 3.33 27.32 -8.09
CA TYR A 49 3.05 26.62 -6.84
C TYR A 49 2.22 25.34 -7.05
N GLU A 50 2.28 24.78 -8.26
CA GLU A 50 1.47 23.62 -8.65
C GLU A 50 1.70 22.43 -7.72
N GLN A 51 2.95 22.15 -7.34
CA GLN A 51 3.27 21.03 -6.44
C GLN A 51 2.62 21.20 -5.08
N PHE A 52 2.76 22.37 -4.46
CA PHE A 52 2.09 22.67 -3.19
C PHE A 52 0.57 22.52 -3.31
N ASN A 53 -0.04 23.14 -4.33
CA ASN A 53 -1.48 23.13 -4.51
C ASN A 53 -2.02 21.69 -4.70
N GLU A 54 -1.33 20.85 -5.45
CA GLU A 54 -1.76 19.46 -5.68
C GLU A 54 -1.58 18.58 -4.44
N VAL A 55 -0.54 18.82 -3.63
CA VAL A 55 -0.34 18.11 -2.36
C VAL A 55 -1.37 18.56 -1.32
N LEU A 56 -1.64 19.87 -1.20
CA LEU A 56 -2.67 20.39 -0.30
C LEU A 56 -4.06 19.88 -0.72
N ARG A 57 -4.37 19.88 -2.02
CA ARG A 57 -5.58 19.26 -2.57
C ARG A 57 -5.68 17.80 -2.16
N LEU A 58 -4.61 17.01 -2.30
CA LEU A 58 -4.62 15.61 -1.87
C LEU A 58 -4.87 15.49 -0.37
N ALA A 59 -4.25 16.33 0.46
CA ALA A 59 -4.44 16.34 1.91
C ALA A 59 -5.90 16.64 2.30
N ARG A 60 -6.52 17.62 1.62
CA ARG A 60 -7.91 18.03 1.84
C ARG A 60 -8.91 17.00 1.40
N ILE A 61 -8.81 16.55 0.14
CA ILE A 61 -9.62 15.45 -0.35
C ILE A 61 -9.42 14.29 0.63
N GLY A 62 -8.19 14.07 1.10
CA GLY A 62 -7.86 13.02 2.05
C GLY A 62 -8.42 13.10 3.45
N GLY A 63 -9.07 14.21 3.80
CA GLY A 63 -9.49 14.44 5.18
C GLY A 63 -8.32 14.41 6.15
N LEU A 64 -7.10 14.73 5.68
CA LEU A 64 -5.90 14.86 6.51
C LEU A 64 -5.75 16.27 7.04
N VAL A 65 -6.30 17.25 6.31
CA VAL A 65 -6.35 18.66 6.70
C VAL A 65 -7.68 19.28 6.28
N THR A 66 -8.06 20.39 6.93
CA THR A 66 -9.16 21.29 6.54
C THR A 66 -8.65 22.72 6.40
N GLU A 67 -9.43 23.57 5.76
CA GLU A 67 -9.22 25.02 5.70
C GLU A 67 -10.43 25.70 6.37
N ASP A 68 -10.21 26.70 7.21
CA ASP A 68 -11.28 27.53 7.78
C ASP A 68 -11.63 28.72 6.88
N GLU A 69 -12.47 29.63 7.37
CA GLU A 69 -12.91 30.83 6.64
C GLU A 69 -11.78 31.84 6.38
N ASP A 70 -10.68 31.76 7.14
CA ASP A 70 -9.51 32.64 7.05
C ASP A 70 -8.34 31.98 6.26
N ASP A 71 -8.63 30.94 5.47
CA ASP A 71 -7.63 30.14 4.72
C ASP A 71 -6.54 29.51 5.61
N LYS A 72 -6.88 29.24 6.87
CA LYS A 72 -5.96 28.60 7.82
C LYS A 72 -6.07 27.08 7.71
N VAL A 73 -4.94 26.45 7.45
CA VAL A 73 -4.85 24.99 7.30
C VAL A 73 -4.74 24.33 8.68
N MET A 74 -5.63 23.39 8.97
CA MET A 74 -5.72 22.66 10.25
C MET A 74 -5.59 21.15 10.04
N LEU A 75 -4.85 20.48 10.93
CA LEU A 75 -4.63 19.05 10.86
C LEU A 75 -5.86 18.25 11.34
N GLN A 76 -6.14 17.13 10.67
CA GLN A 76 -7.22 16.18 10.99
C GLN A 76 -6.68 14.77 11.28
N MET A 77 -5.48 14.68 11.83
CA MET A 77 -4.79 13.44 12.20
C MET A 77 -4.32 13.50 13.65
N GLY A 78 -4.24 12.36 14.31
CA GLY A 78 -3.68 12.23 15.66
C GLY A 78 -2.17 12.46 15.67
N ASP A 79 -1.62 12.86 16.81
CA ASP A 79 -0.19 13.14 16.93
C ASP A 79 0.68 11.90 16.70
N GLU A 80 0.20 10.77 17.19
CA GLU A 80 0.80 9.44 17.03
C GLU A 80 0.81 8.99 15.56
N GLU A 81 -0.18 9.40 14.77
CA GLU A 81 -0.26 9.07 13.34
C GLU A 81 0.82 9.79 12.52
N LEU A 82 1.48 10.81 13.09
CA LEU A 82 2.55 11.57 12.43
C LEU A 82 3.90 11.41 13.11
N ALA A 83 4.02 10.60 14.17
CA ALA A 83 5.27 10.47 14.93
C ALA A 83 6.44 10.00 14.05
N ARG A 84 6.20 8.98 13.21
CA ARG A 84 7.19 8.44 12.26
C ARG A 84 6.55 8.23 10.88
N PRO A 85 7.34 8.15 9.80
CA PRO A 85 6.81 7.81 8.47
C PRO A 85 6.04 6.47 8.43
N SER A 86 6.40 5.51 9.29
CA SER A 86 5.68 4.24 9.43
C SER A 86 4.29 4.41 10.06
N ASP A 87 4.16 5.29 11.04
CA ASP A 87 2.87 5.56 11.69
C ASP A 87 1.94 6.31 10.72
N PHE A 88 2.50 7.22 9.93
CA PHE A 88 1.77 7.90 8.85
C PHE A 88 1.32 6.92 7.77
N ARG A 89 2.21 6.01 7.35
CA ARG A 89 1.88 4.95 6.40
C ARG A 89 0.68 4.13 6.86
N LYS A 90 0.73 3.62 8.10
CA LYS A 90 -0.37 2.89 8.75
C LYS A 90 -1.68 3.68 8.76
N ALA A 91 -1.62 4.95 9.16
CA ALA A 91 -2.77 5.86 9.17
C ALA A 91 -3.39 6.07 7.78
N ILE A 92 -2.57 6.15 6.73
CA ILE A 92 -3.03 6.27 5.35
C ILE A 92 -3.65 4.96 4.86
N VAL A 93 -3.03 3.80 5.12
CA VAL A 93 -3.59 2.48 4.77
C VAL A 93 -4.98 2.31 5.36
N ARG A 94 -5.16 2.59 6.66
CA ARG A 94 -6.49 2.51 7.33
C ARG A 94 -7.56 3.33 6.63
N ARG A 95 -7.21 4.52 6.15
CA ARG A 95 -8.12 5.42 5.41
C ARG A 95 -8.39 4.94 3.98
N ILE A 96 -7.41 4.29 3.32
CA ILE A 96 -7.56 3.73 1.97
C ILE A 96 -8.51 2.54 1.98
N ILE A 97 -8.27 1.57 2.87
CA ILE A 97 -9.00 0.29 2.87
C ILE A 97 -10.46 0.45 3.31
N SER A 98 -10.81 1.53 4.01
CA SER A 98 -12.21 1.87 4.32
C SER A 98 -13.00 2.35 3.09
N GLN A 99 -12.34 2.51 1.94
CA GLN A 99 -12.93 2.89 0.66
C GLN A 99 -12.59 1.82 -0.41
N PRO A 100 -13.16 0.60 -0.31
CA PRO A 100 -12.76 -0.54 -1.12
C PRO A 100 -12.94 -0.33 -2.64
N ASP A 101 -13.92 0.48 -3.03
CA ASP A 101 -14.21 0.79 -4.44
C ASP A 101 -13.24 1.81 -5.06
N HIS A 102 -12.36 2.41 -4.24
CA HIS A 102 -11.42 3.40 -4.73
C HIS A 102 -10.42 2.77 -5.72
N ILE A 103 -10.12 3.47 -6.82
CA ILE A 103 -9.29 2.92 -7.89
C ILE A 103 -7.88 2.52 -7.42
N PHE A 104 -7.32 3.26 -6.46
CA PHE A 104 -6.04 2.89 -5.85
C PHE A 104 -6.07 1.47 -5.26
N CYS A 105 -7.10 1.14 -4.48
CA CYS A 105 -7.27 -0.17 -3.86
C CYS A 105 -7.41 -1.25 -4.93
N ARG A 106 -8.32 -1.01 -5.88
CA ARG A 106 -8.63 -1.96 -6.96
C ARG A 106 -7.41 -2.25 -7.83
N PHE A 107 -6.68 -1.21 -8.24
CA PHE A 107 -5.46 -1.37 -9.04
C PHE A 107 -4.34 -2.06 -8.25
N THR A 108 -4.17 -1.75 -6.97
CA THR A 108 -3.16 -2.40 -6.13
C THR A 108 -3.44 -3.89 -5.97
N ALA A 109 -4.67 -4.25 -5.58
CA ALA A 109 -5.12 -5.62 -5.47
C ALA A 109 -4.93 -6.39 -6.79
N TRP A 110 -5.42 -5.82 -7.89
CA TRP A 110 -5.27 -6.39 -9.22
C TRP A 110 -3.80 -6.62 -9.59
N TYR A 111 -2.93 -5.64 -9.37
CA TYR A 111 -1.52 -5.72 -9.69
C TYR A 111 -0.80 -6.83 -8.90
N LEU A 112 -1.07 -6.94 -7.60
CA LEU A 112 -0.46 -7.99 -6.76
C LEU A 112 -0.88 -9.39 -7.19
N LEU A 113 -2.08 -9.53 -7.77
CA LEU A 113 -2.64 -10.76 -8.31
C LEU A 113 -2.26 -11.04 -9.78
N ARG A 114 -1.25 -10.37 -10.36
CA ARG A 114 -0.81 -10.67 -11.74
C ARG A 114 0.43 -11.56 -11.82
N GLY A 115 1.00 -11.93 -10.67
CA GLY A 115 2.18 -12.77 -10.60
C GLY A 115 3.36 -12.16 -11.36
N VAL A 116 4.05 -12.96 -12.17
CA VAL A 116 5.30 -12.54 -12.86
C VAL A 116 5.08 -11.61 -14.06
N SER A 117 3.86 -11.50 -14.59
CA SER A 117 3.59 -10.68 -15.78
C SER A 117 3.94 -9.20 -15.56
N VAL A 118 3.72 -8.69 -14.34
CA VAL A 118 3.99 -7.31 -13.96
C VAL A 118 5.46 -6.89 -14.12
N TYR A 119 6.39 -7.83 -14.17
CA TYR A 119 7.81 -7.55 -14.38
C TYR A 119 8.14 -7.15 -15.82
N THR A 120 7.26 -7.43 -16.76
CA THR A 120 7.46 -7.15 -18.19
C THR A 120 6.53 -6.07 -18.72
N GLU A 121 5.50 -5.70 -17.96
CA GLU A 121 4.47 -4.75 -18.38
C GLU A 121 4.85 -3.30 -18.02
N ASN A 122 4.92 -2.45 -19.04
CA ASN A 122 5.09 -1.01 -18.83
C ASN A 122 3.76 -0.36 -18.37
N ALA A 123 3.80 0.94 -18.05
CA ALA A 123 2.61 1.66 -17.58
C ALA A 123 1.45 1.62 -18.58
N LYS A 124 1.72 1.74 -19.88
CA LYS A 124 0.70 1.68 -20.91
C LYS A 124 0.01 0.33 -20.97
N THR A 125 0.78 -0.76 -20.93
CA THR A 125 0.24 -2.12 -20.92
C THR A 125 -0.60 -2.36 -19.66
N LEU A 126 -0.10 -2.00 -18.49
CA LEU A 126 -0.84 -2.15 -17.23
C LEU A 126 -2.18 -1.40 -17.24
N MET A 127 -2.20 -0.18 -17.78
CA MET A 127 -3.42 0.60 -17.94
C MET A 127 -4.44 -0.13 -18.82
N GLN A 128 -4.00 -0.59 -20.01
CA GLN A 128 -4.87 -1.27 -20.98
C GLN A 128 -5.44 -2.58 -20.41
N GLU A 129 -4.61 -3.36 -19.72
CA GLU A 129 -4.98 -4.62 -19.10
C GLU A 129 -5.95 -4.42 -17.94
N PHE A 130 -5.68 -3.43 -17.07
CA PHE A 130 -6.58 -3.07 -15.97
C PHE A 130 -7.95 -2.63 -16.49
N ASP A 131 -7.99 -1.75 -17.50
CA ASP A 131 -9.24 -1.28 -18.09
C ASP A 131 -10.03 -2.44 -18.72
N ARG A 132 -9.35 -3.34 -19.45
CA ARG A 132 -9.97 -4.51 -20.07
C ARG A 132 -10.60 -5.44 -19.03
N GLU A 133 -9.89 -5.69 -17.92
CA GLU A 133 -10.30 -6.69 -16.95
C GLU A 133 -11.31 -6.17 -15.92
N LEU A 134 -11.18 -4.91 -15.51
CA LEU A 134 -11.88 -4.35 -14.36
C LEU A 134 -12.71 -3.10 -14.67
N ASN A 135 -12.61 -2.52 -15.87
CA ASN A 135 -13.31 -1.31 -16.27
C ASN A 135 -14.22 -1.51 -17.50
N GLN A 136 -14.91 -2.66 -17.55
CA GLN A 136 -15.72 -3.08 -18.70
C GLN A 136 -16.92 -2.15 -18.99
N ALA A 137 -17.39 -1.39 -18.01
CA ALA A 137 -18.50 -0.44 -18.16
C ALA A 137 -18.16 0.82 -18.96
N LYS A 138 -16.90 1.00 -19.42
CA LYS A 138 -16.44 2.16 -20.22
C LYS A 138 -16.82 3.53 -19.63
N SER A 139 -16.90 3.67 -18.30
CA SER A 139 -16.82 5.00 -17.69
C SER A 139 -15.39 5.48 -17.91
N GLN A 140 -15.23 6.32 -18.93
CA GLN A 140 -13.93 6.67 -19.52
C GLN A 140 -12.91 7.18 -18.49
N ASN A 141 -11.65 6.76 -18.66
CA ASN A 141 -10.44 7.42 -18.14
C ASN A 141 -10.25 7.44 -16.61
N VAL A 142 -10.38 6.31 -15.92
CA VAL A 142 -10.17 6.28 -14.45
C VAL A 142 -8.68 6.21 -14.09
N TYR A 143 -7.83 5.60 -14.92
CA TYR A 143 -6.39 5.43 -14.68
C TYR A 143 -5.58 5.65 -15.95
N ASN A 144 -4.54 6.49 -15.92
CA ASN A 144 -3.63 6.70 -17.05
C ASN A 144 -2.17 6.42 -16.69
N GLU A 145 -1.26 6.50 -17.66
CA GLU A 145 0.18 6.21 -17.47
C GLU A 145 0.84 7.08 -16.38
N ASN A 146 0.45 8.34 -16.27
CA ASN A 146 0.93 9.24 -15.22
C ASN A 146 0.40 8.81 -13.84
N ASN A 147 -0.84 8.30 -13.77
CA ASN A 147 -1.40 7.76 -12.54
C ASN A 147 -0.65 6.51 -12.07
N ILE A 148 -0.20 5.65 -12.98
CA ILE A 148 0.58 4.44 -12.64
C ILE A 148 1.92 4.81 -12.02
N THR A 149 2.60 5.82 -12.55
CA THR A 149 3.89 6.29 -11.99
C THR A 149 3.70 6.83 -10.57
N ALA A 150 2.67 7.67 -10.36
CA ALA A 150 2.31 8.16 -9.03
C ALA A 150 1.91 7.02 -8.10
N TRP A 151 1.14 6.05 -8.59
CA TRP A 151 0.74 4.87 -7.86
C TRP A 151 1.92 4.03 -7.41
N ARG A 152 2.92 3.77 -8.27
CA ARG A 152 4.12 3.01 -7.87
C ARG A 152 4.83 3.65 -6.68
N THR A 153 4.90 4.99 -6.68
CA THR A 153 5.50 5.75 -5.57
C THR A 153 4.72 5.53 -4.28
N TRP A 154 3.38 5.60 -4.34
CA TRP A 154 2.51 5.35 -3.20
C TRP A 154 2.53 3.89 -2.76
N ALA A 155 2.44 2.94 -3.69
CA ALA A 155 2.39 1.52 -3.39
C ALA A 155 3.68 1.04 -2.74
N ALA A 156 4.83 1.55 -3.18
CA ALA A 156 6.11 1.30 -2.53
C ALA A 156 6.13 1.89 -1.11
N PHE A 157 5.70 3.13 -0.94
CA PHE A 157 5.61 3.74 0.39
C PHE A 157 4.67 2.96 1.32
N LEU A 158 3.51 2.53 0.84
CA LEU A 158 2.50 1.78 1.60
C LEU A 158 2.87 0.32 1.87
N GLY A 159 4.03 -0.13 1.36
CA GLY A 159 4.58 -1.44 1.71
C GLY A 159 4.09 -2.61 0.87
N TYR A 160 3.58 -2.35 -0.33
CA TYR A 160 3.17 -3.39 -1.28
C TYR A 160 4.32 -3.90 -2.17
N GLY A 161 5.49 -3.27 -2.09
CA GLY A 161 6.68 -3.63 -2.84
C GLY A 161 7.73 -2.55 -2.81
N PHE A 162 8.69 -2.63 -3.73
CA PHE A 162 9.70 -1.60 -3.94
C PHE A 162 9.86 -1.30 -5.43
N THR A 163 10.27 -0.07 -5.76
CA THR A 163 10.46 0.32 -7.15
C THR A 163 11.87 -0.04 -7.62
N HIS A 164 11.98 -0.78 -8.73
CA HIS A 164 13.24 -1.06 -9.42
C HIS A 164 13.04 -0.91 -10.93
N ASN A 165 13.91 -0.16 -11.61
CA ASN A 165 13.80 0.12 -13.05
C ASN A 165 12.39 0.54 -13.50
N GLN A 166 11.78 1.46 -12.75
CA GLN A 166 10.41 1.96 -12.97
C GLN A 166 9.30 0.92 -12.79
N ILE A 167 9.58 -0.31 -12.37
CA ILE A 167 8.60 -1.35 -12.06
C ILE A 167 8.42 -1.41 -10.55
N LEU A 168 7.20 -1.66 -10.07
CA LEU A 168 6.99 -2.03 -8.67
C LEU A 168 7.19 -3.55 -8.57
N VAL A 169 8.25 -3.98 -7.89
CA VAL A 169 8.48 -5.39 -7.57
C VAL A 169 7.62 -5.74 -6.36
N PRO A 170 6.61 -6.63 -6.49
CA PRO A 170 5.72 -6.99 -5.38
C PRO A 170 6.48 -7.64 -4.22
N ASN A 171 6.32 -7.08 -3.04
CA ASN A 171 6.78 -7.66 -1.77
C ASN A 171 6.01 -6.99 -0.64
N THR A 172 5.10 -7.73 0.00
CA THR A 172 4.15 -7.17 0.97
C THR A 172 4.66 -7.19 2.41
N SER A 173 5.94 -7.49 2.63
CA SER A 173 6.51 -7.66 3.98
C SER A 173 6.33 -6.44 4.89
N VAL A 174 6.44 -5.23 4.34
CA VAL A 174 6.22 -3.99 5.09
C VAL A 174 4.74 -3.85 5.46
N ARG A 175 3.83 -4.06 4.52
CA ARG A 175 2.39 -3.98 4.78
C ARG A 175 1.92 -5.03 5.79
N LEU A 176 2.43 -6.26 5.69
CA LEU A 176 2.13 -7.35 6.63
C LEU A 176 2.74 -7.09 8.02
N THR A 177 3.97 -6.55 8.08
CA THR A 177 4.56 -6.07 9.34
C THR A 177 3.62 -5.07 10.00
N ASP A 178 3.15 -4.07 9.26
CA ASP A 178 2.29 -3.03 9.79
C ASP A 178 1.00 -3.62 10.38
N ALA A 179 0.35 -4.56 9.67
CA ALA A 179 -0.85 -5.25 10.18
C ALA A 179 -0.58 -6.07 11.45
N LEU A 180 0.55 -6.77 11.51
CA LEU A 180 0.95 -7.57 12.67
C LEU A 180 1.25 -6.69 13.89
N GLU A 181 1.81 -5.49 13.68
CA GLU A 181 2.07 -4.53 14.75
C GLU A 181 0.80 -3.85 15.27
N GLU A 182 -0.17 -3.56 14.40
CA GLU A 182 -1.44 -2.95 14.77
C GLU A 182 -2.40 -3.93 15.47
N ASN A 183 -2.16 -5.24 15.37
CA ASN A 183 -3.10 -6.26 15.83
C ASN A 183 -2.50 -7.19 16.90
N ASN A 184 -3.03 -7.10 18.11
CA ASN A 184 -2.61 -7.90 19.27
C ASN A 184 -3.37 -9.22 19.44
N ARG A 185 -4.20 -9.65 18.48
CA ARG A 185 -5.03 -10.85 18.60
C ARG A 185 -4.28 -12.15 18.28
N LEU A 186 -3.22 -12.08 17.50
CA LEU A 186 -2.39 -13.26 17.24
C LEU A 186 -1.48 -13.49 18.44
N VAL A 187 -1.53 -14.70 18.98
CA VAL A 187 -0.65 -15.09 20.09
C VAL A 187 0.77 -15.23 19.53
N LYS A 188 1.71 -14.53 20.19
CA LYS A 188 3.12 -14.54 19.79
C LYS A 188 3.80 -15.82 20.25
N ASP A 189 4.76 -16.27 19.46
CA ASP A 189 5.62 -17.42 19.72
C ASP A 189 4.87 -18.76 19.87
N GLU A 190 3.62 -18.81 19.38
CA GLU A 190 2.82 -20.02 19.25
C GLU A 190 2.65 -20.43 17.78
N ILE A 191 2.50 -21.74 17.54
CA ILE A 191 2.23 -22.29 16.21
C ILE A 191 0.79 -21.95 15.83
N LEU A 192 0.65 -21.12 14.80
CA LEU A 192 -0.63 -20.77 14.19
C LEU A 192 -0.82 -21.60 12.90
N PRO A 193 -1.89 -22.42 12.79
CA PRO A 193 -2.21 -23.10 11.55
C PRO A 193 -2.33 -22.12 10.38
N ILE A 194 -1.79 -22.47 9.21
CA ILE A 194 -1.70 -21.53 8.07
C ILE A 194 -3.07 -21.00 7.64
N ARG A 195 -4.13 -21.80 7.70
CA ARG A 195 -5.49 -21.35 7.38
C ARG A 195 -5.98 -20.25 8.33
N GLN A 196 -5.72 -20.37 9.63
CA GLN A 196 -6.08 -19.32 10.59
C GLN A 196 -5.30 -18.03 10.30
N PHE A 197 -4.03 -18.14 9.89
CA PHE A 197 -3.25 -16.99 9.46
C PHE A 197 -3.82 -16.33 8.19
N VAL A 198 -4.28 -17.13 7.21
CA VAL A 198 -4.93 -16.60 5.99
C VAL A 198 -6.27 -15.95 6.31
N GLU A 199 -7.09 -16.55 7.17
CA GLU A 199 -8.34 -15.97 7.64
C GLU A 199 -8.08 -14.62 8.32
N TRP A 200 -7.08 -14.56 9.22
CA TRP A 200 -6.64 -13.30 9.82
C TRP A 200 -6.20 -12.27 8.76
N MET A 201 -5.35 -12.67 7.81
CA MET A 201 -4.86 -11.78 6.75
C MET A 201 -6.00 -11.24 5.89
N SER A 202 -6.99 -12.08 5.55
CA SER A 202 -8.14 -11.69 4.74
C SER A 202 -8.99 -10.58 5.37
N VAL A 203 -9.00 -10.51 6.71
CA VAL A 203 -9.73 -9.50 7.49
C VAL A 203 -8.89 -8.23 7.67
N HIS A 204 -7.59 -8.37 7.97
CA HIS A 204 -6.74 -7.25 8.35
C HIS A 204 -5.96 -6.60 7.19
N CYS A 205 -5.88 -7.30 6.06
CA CYS A 205 -5.30 -6.83 4.81
C CYS A 205 -6.26 -7.16 3.65
N PRO A 206 -7.47 -6.57 3.63
CA PRO A 206 -8.50 -6.92 2.66
C PRO A 206 -8.09 -6.70 1.19
N GLU A 207 -7.08 -5.88 0.94
CA GLU A 207 -6.45 -5.62 -0.35
C GLU A 207 -5.42 -6.65 -0.81
N LEU A 208 -4.98 -7.54 0.09
CA LEU A 208 -4.07 -8.65 -0.19
C LEU A 208 -4.84 -9.94 -0.49
N ASP A 209 -4.13 -11.01 -0.87
CA ASP A 209 -4.73 -12.30 -1.24
C ASP A 209 -5.85 -12.74 -0.29
N TYR A 210 -6.92 -13.30 -0.86
CA TYR A 210 -8.11 -13.78 -0.14
C TYR A 210 -8.92 -12.71 0.61
N GLY A 211 -8.43 -11.47 0.71
CA GLY A 211 -9.17 -10.34 1.22
C GLY A 211 -10.30 -9.89 0.29
N GLN A 212 -11.32 -9.24 0.85
CA GLN A 212 -12.52 -8.84 0.11
C GLN A 212 -12.22 -7.95 -1.10
N ILE A 213 -11.38 -6.93 -0.94
CA ILE A 213 -11.00 -5.99 -2.02
C ILE A 213 -10.24 -6.74 -3.12
N SER A 214 -9.34 -7.63 -2.71
CA SER A 214 -8.58 -8.49 -3.62
C SER A 214 -9.47 -9.38 -4.46
N MET A 215 -10.43 -10.07 -3.82
CA MET A 215 -11.37 -10.95 -4.50
C MET A 215 -12.31 -10.22 -5.45
N GLN A 216 -12.69 -8.98 -5.13
CA GLN A 216 -13.49 -8.10 -6.00
C GLN A 216 -12.69 -7.51 -7.17
N SER A 217 -11.36 -7.42 -7.03
CA SER A 217 -10.46 -6.76 -7.99
C SER A 217 -9.51 -7.74 -8.68
N LYS A 218 -9.77 -9.05 -8.63
CA LYS A 218 -8.88 -10.07 -9.19
C LYS A 218 -8.79 -10.10 -10.72
N GLY A 219 -9.73 -9.44 -11.43
CA GLY A 219 -9.73 -9.38 -12.89
C GLY A 219 -9.77 -10.76 -13.52
N SER A 220 -8.89 -11.00 -14.50
CA SER A 220 -8.76 -12.30 -15.19
C SER A 220 -7.93 -13.32 -14.41
N ALA A 221 -7.34 -12.91 -13.28
CA ALA A 221 -6.32 -13.70 -12.62
C ALA A 221 -6.91 -15.01 -12.08
N GLN A 222 -6.25 -16.13 -12.40
CA GLN A 222 -6.64 -17.47 -11.98
C GLN A 222 -5.60 -18.07 -11.04
N TRP A 223 -6.10 -18.62 -9.94
CA TRP A 223 -5.30 -18.99 -8.79
C TRP A 223 -5.78 -20.34 -8.31
N PRO A 224 -4.90 -21.35 -8.21
CA PRO A 224 -5.28 -22.59 -7.56
C PRO A 224 -5.71 -22.31 -6.13
N LYS A 225 -6.56 -23.18 -5.58
CA LYS A 225 -6.93 -23.09 -4.16
C LYS A 225 -5.67 -23.21 -3.30
N GLN A 226 -5.66 -22.52 -2.15
CA GLN A 226 -4.56 -22.55 -1.18
C GLN A 226 -3.20 -22.14 -1.76
N HIS A 227 -3.16 -21.09 -2.60
CA HIS A 227 -1.94 -20.56 -3.21
C HIS A 227 -1.80 -19.06 -2.96
N PHE A 228 -0.58 -18.65 -2.59
CA PHE A 228 -0.23 -17.25 -2.42
C PHE A 228 0.37 -16.63 -3.67
N SER A 229 0.17 -15.32 -3.79
CA SER A 229 0.67 -14.49 -4.88
C SER A 229 2.15 -14.36 -4.80
N THR A 230 2.77 -13.99 -5.91
CA THR A 230 4.20 -13.69 -5.89
C THR A 230 4.51 -12.59 -4.87
N GLY A 231 3.64 -11.58 -4.73
CA GLY A 231 3.79 -10.51 -3.74
C GLY A 231 3.70 -10.98 -2.29
N ILE A 232 2.69 -11.79 -1.96
CA ILE A 232 2.54 -12.36 -0.60
C ILE A 232 3.63 -13.39 -0.33
N SER A 233 3.95 -14.25 -1.28
CA SER A 233 5.02 -15.24 -1.16
C SER A 233 6.36 -14.59 -0.86
N ALA A 234 6.71 -13.50 -1.58
CA ALA A 234 7.91 -12.72 -1.30
C ALA A 234 7.83 -12.02 0.06
N GLY A 235 6.66 -11.48 0.42
CA GLY A 235 6.43 -10.83 1.70
C GLY A 235 6.62 -11.78 2.89
N LEU A 236 6.03 -12.97 2.84
CA LEU A 236 6.13 -13.98 3.89
C LEU A 236 7.56 -14.49 4.05
N ARG A 237 8.28 -14.76 2.95
CA ARG A 237 9.70 -15.12 3.00
C ARG A 237 10.54 -14.00 3.60
N SER A 238 10.32 -12.76 3.20
CA SER A 238 11.06 -11.63 3.77
C SER A 238 10.79 -11.48 5.27
N LEU A 239 9.56 -11.70 5.72
CA LEU A 239 9.24 -11.71 7.16
C LEU A 239 9.90 -12.87 7.91
N HIS A 240 10.03 -14.03 7.25
CA HIS A 240 10.78 -15.18 7.76
C HIS A 240 12.25 -14.83 7.96
N ASP A 241 12.89 -14.30 6.93
CA ASP A 241 14.31 -13.92 6.94
C ASP A 241 14.59 -12.82 7.98
N MET A 242 13.65 -11.88 8.13
CA MET A 242 13.69 -10.83 9.15
C MET A 242 13.36 -11.32 10.56
N LYS A 243 13.06 -12.62 10.74
CA LYS A 243 12.68 -13.25 12.02
C LYS A 243 11.46 -12.61 12.68
N LYS A 244 10.58 -12.02 11.88
CA LYS A 244 9.28 -11.49 12.33
C LYS A 244 8.25 -12.60 12.36
N ILE A 245 8.31 -13.52 11.41
CA ILE A 245 7.55 -14.77 11.47
C ILE A 245 8.48 -15.95 11.29
N GLU A 246 7.99 -17.14 11.56
CA GLU A 246 8.60 -18.39 11.12
C GLU A 246 7.59 -19.12 10.25
N LEU A 247 7.98 -19.51 9.03
CA LEU A 247 7.16 -20.33 8.15
C LEU A 247 7.54 -21.79 8.40
N LEU A 248 6.54 -22.62 8.66
CA LEU A 248 6.74 -24.01 9.02
C LEU A 248 6.05 -24.92 8.00
N TYR A 249 6.66 -26.07 7.76
CA TYR A 249 6.07 -27.15 6.99
C TYR A 249 6.22 -28.47 7.75
N SER A 250 5.11 -29.20 7.88
CA SER A 250 5.09 -30.56 8.40
C SER A 250 4.58 -31.54 7.35
N ASN A 251 5.25 -32.70 7.24
CA ASN A 251 4.89 -33.73 6.25
C ASN A 251 3.52 -34.38 6.52
N ASP A 252 3.07 -34.37 7.77
CA ASP A 252 1.78 -34.91 8.23
C ASP A 252 0.64 -33.87 8.21
N ALA A 253 0.94 -32.63 7.80
CA ALA A 253 -0.07 -31.58 7.74
C ALA A 253 -1.13 -31.88 6.67
N THR A 254 -2.40 -31.81 7.07
CA THR A 254 -3.54 -31.99 6.17
C THR A 254 -3.92 -30.72 5.42
N ASP A 255 -3.52 -29.55 5.93
CA ASP A 255 -3.82 -28.24 5.36
C ASP A 255 -2.51 -27.55 4.96
N ILE A 256 -2.15 -27.69 3.68
CA ILE A 256 -0.92 -27.17 3.09
C ILE A 256 -1.30 -26.06 2.12
N TRP A 257 -0.59 -24.93 2.24
CA TRP A 257 -0.67 -23.80 1.33
C TRP A 257 0.64 -23.65 0.57
N TYR A 258 0.54 -23.09 -0.63
CA TYR A 258 1.65 -23.04 -1.58
C TYR A 258 2.02 -21.59 -1.89
N LEU A 259 3.27 -21.25 -1.65
CA LEU A 259 3.93 -20.04 -2.11
C LEU A 259 4.34 -20.22 -3.58
N THR A 260 4.51 -19.12 -4.31
CA THR A 260 5.19 -19.14 -5.60
C THR A 260 6.61 -19.71 -5.41
N THR A 261 6.95 -20.78 -6.11
CA THR A 261 8.20 -21.54 -5.92
C THR A 261 9.45 -20.69 -6.13
N VAL A 262 10.40 -20.79 -5.19
CA VAL A 262 11.74 -20.23 -5.31
C VAL A 262 12.75 -21.26 -4.80
N ASP A 263 13.43 -21.95 -5.72
CA ASP A 263 14.31 -23.07 -5.37
C ASP A 263 15.53 -22.69 -4.55
N ALA A 264 15.98 -21.44 -4.68
CA ALA A 264 17.14 -20.89 -3.98
C ALA A 264 16.86 -20.50 -2.52
N HIS A 265 15.59 -20.50 -2.10
CA HIS A 265 15.18 -20.13 -0.75
C HIS A 265 14.93 -21.38 0.11
N GLU A 266 15.17 -21.31 1.42
CA GLU A 266 14.95 -22.46 2.32
C GLU A 266 13.47 -22.89 2.36
N ILE A 267 12.56 -21.91 2.47
CA ILE A 267 11.13 -22.10 2.26
C ILE A 267 10.79 -22.05 0.76
N LYS A 268 10.84 -23.21 0.11
CA LYS A 268 10.67 -23.33 -1.35
C LYS A 268 9.26 -23.01 -1.83
N ASP A 269 8.24 -23.65 -1.27
CA ASP A 269 6.86 -23.51 -1.73
C ASP A 269 5.82 -23.85 -0.64
N ARG A 270 5.97 -24.94 0.10
CA ARG A 270 4.95 -25.44 1.02
C ARG A 270 5.02 -24.81 2.40
N VAL A 271 3.86 -24.46 2.95
CA VAL A 271 3.69 -23.96 4.32
C VAL A 271 2.43 -24.58 4.92
N SER A 272 2.52 -25.07 6.16
CA SER A 272 1.38 -25.61 6.92
C SER A 272 1.10 -24.82 8.20
N ALA A 273 2.05 -24.03 8.69
CA ALA A 273 1.86 -23.18 9.86
C ALA A 273 2.79 -21.96 9.82
N VAL A 274 2.47 -20.98 10.66
CA VAL A 274 3.27 -19.77 10.88
C VAL A 274 3.43 -19.56 12.39
N VAL A 275 4.61 -19.12 12.83
CA VAL A 275 4.78 -18.56 14.18
C VAL A 275 4.98 -17.07 14.05
N VAL A 276 4.16 -16.25 14.72
CA VAL A 276 4.37 -14.79 14.77
C VAL A 276 5.31 -14.50 15.93
N ARG A 277 6.48 -13.91 15.67
CA ARG A 277 7.48 -13.61 16.70
C ARG A 277 7.14 -12.31 17.43
N GLY A 278 7.57 -12.18 18.68
CA GLY A 278 7.63 -10.87 19.33
C GLY A 278 8.86 -10.10 18.87
N TRP A 279 8.68 -8.97 18.17
CA TRP A 279 9.78 -8.03 17.89
C TRP A 279 9.60 -6.69 18.63
N PRO A 280 10.71 -6.02 19.02
CA PRO A 280 10.65 -4.67 19.58
C PRO A 280 10.07 -3.68 18.54
N ALA A 281 9.27 -2.73 19.02
CA ALA A 281 8.62 -1.67 18.23
C ALA A 281 9.53 -0.46 17.96
#